data_AF-A0A938UX05-F1
#
_entry.id   AF-A0A938UX05-F1
#
_cell.length_a   1.000
_cell.length_b   1.000
_cell.length_c   1.000
_cell.angle_alpha   90.00
_cell.angle_beta   90.00
_cell.angle_gamma   90.00
#
_symmetry.space_group_name_H-M   'P 1'
#
loop_
_entity.id
_entity.type
_entity.pdbx_description
1 polymer ?
#
loop_
_entity_poly.entity_id
_entity_poly.type
_entity_poly.pdbx_seq_one_letter_code
_entity_poly.pdbx_strand_id
1 'polypeptide(L)' 'MKNIVSISNARKDLPKMIKELQKNPETVFLVQVRNETIAEIRSSKRLVEPGEAVQKLIRLRQKVYLYGKGNE' A
#
# COMPACT_ATOMS: atom_id res chain seq x y z
N MET A 1 -12.19 5.03 2.12
CA MET A 1 -12.90 6.22 2.67
C MET A 1 -11.87 7.34 2.88
N LYS A 2 -12.23 8.60 2.62
CA LYS A 2 -11.32 9.75 2.75
C LYS A 2 -11.51 10.41 4.12
N ASN A 3 -10.48 10.39 4.96
CA ASN A 3 -10.51 10.95 6.31
C ASN A 3 -9.87 12.35 6.29
N ILE A 4 -10.67 13.38 6.56
CA ILE A 4 -10.18 14.77 6.62
C ILE A 4 -9.67 15.07 8.03
N VAL A 5 -8.44 15.56 8.13
CA VAL A 5 -7.76 15.89 9.40
C VAL A 5 -7.11 17.27 9.32
N SER A 6 -7.25 18.07 10.37
CA SER A 6 -6.53 19.34 10.47
C SER A 6 -5.03 19.11 10.66
N ILE A 7 -4.17 20.05 10.25
CA ILE A 7 -2.71 19.94 10.42
C ILE A 7 -2.29 19.66 11.88
N SER A 8 -2.98 20.28 12.85
CA SER A 8 -2.69 20.12 14.27
C SER A 8 -2.99 18.70 14.75
N ASN A 9 -4.10 18.12 14.29
CA ASN A 9 -4.50 16.75 14.63
C ASN A 9 -3.64 15.73 13.88
N ALA A 10 -3.33 15.99 12.60
CA ALA A 10 -2.46 15.14 11.80
C ALA A 10 -1.06 14.97 12.43
N ARG A 11 -0.52 16.03 13.06
CA ARG A 11 0.76 15.95 13.80
C ARG A 11 0.66 15.11 15.07
N LYS A 12 -0.41 15.28 15.84
CA LYS A 12 -0.60 14.57 17.12
C LYS A 12 -0.90 13.08 16.91
N ASP A 13 -1.76 12.77 15.94
CA ASP A 13 -2.23 11.41 15.68
C ASP A 13 -1.44 10.70 14.57
N LEU A 14 -0.34 11.29 14.09
CA LEU A 14 0.51 10.69 13.05
C LEU A 14 0.84 9.22 13.32
N PRO A 15 1.27 8.82 14.54
CA PRO A 15 1.60 7.41 14.80
C PRO A 15 0.39 6.48 14.68
N LYS A 16 -0.81 6.94 15.05
CA LYS A 16 -2.05 6.17 14.91
C LYS A 16 -2.47 6.08 13.45
N MET A 17 -2.40 7.19 12.72
CA MET A 17 -2.71 7.24 11.28
C MET A 17 -1.83 6.27 10.48
N ILE A 18 -0.53 6.21 10.79
CA ILE A 18 0.39 5.25 10.16
C ILE A 18 -0.01 3.80 10.47
N LYS A 19 -0.34 3.47 11.73
CA LYS A 19 -0.83 2.14 12.10
C LYS A 19 -2.12 1.77 11.35
N GLU A 20 -3.00 2.73 11.12
CA GLU A 20 -4.23 2.51 10.36
C GLU A 20 -3.93 2.26 8.87
N LEU A 21 -3.04 3.04 8.25
CA LEU A 21 -2.60 2.83 6.86
C LEU A 21 -1.90 1.48 6.66
N GLN A 22 -1.21 0.97 7.68
CA GLN A 22 -0.59 -0.35 7.64
C GLN A 22 -1.62 -1.48 7.68
N LYS A 23 -2.70 -1.32 8.46
CA LYS A 23 -3.79 -2.30 8.55
C LYS A 23 -4.72 -2.25 7.34
N ASN A 24 -5.05 -1.03 6.90
CA ASN A 24 -6.00 -0.74 5.83
C ASN A 24 -5.31 0.14 4.77
N PRO A 25 -4.64 -0.47 3.78
CA PRO A 25 -3.92 0.26 2.74
C PRO A 25 -4.80 1.16 1.85
N GLU A 26 -6.12 0.91 1.83
CA GLU A 26 -7.11 1.70 1.09
C GLU A 26 -7.52 3.00 1.80
N THR A 27 -7.11 3.19 3.06
CA THR A 27 -7.41 4.42 3.79
C THR A 27 -6.61 5.58 3.21
N VAL A 28 -7.28 6.72 3.06
CA VAL A 28 -6.66 7.96 2.58
C VAL A 28 -6.93 9.06 3.59
N PHE A 29 -5.88 9.72 4.09
CA PHE A 29 -5.99 10.87 4.98
C PHE A 29 -5.71 12.17 4.21
N LEU A 30 -6.63 13.11 4.27
CA LEU A 30 -6.49 14.45 3.70
C LEU A 30 -6.14 15.42 4.82
N VAL A 31 -4.98 16.08 4.72
CA VAL A 31 -4.55 17.08 5.70
C VAL A 31 -5.03 18.45 5.24
N GLN A 32 -5.79 19.11 6.12
CA GLN A 32 -6.34 20.44 5.88
C GLN A 32 -5.74 21.52 6.77
N VAL A 33 -5.59 22.71 6.19
CA VAL A 33 -5.23 23.96 6.88
C VAL A 33 -6.22 25.01 6.43
N ARG A 34 -6.89 25.69 7.37
CA ARG A 34 -7.87 26.75 7.05
C ARG A 34 -8.92 26.31 6.02
N ASN A 35 -9.41 25.08 6.15
CA ASN A 35 -10.37 24.41 5.24
C ASN A 35 -9.86 24.16 3.81
N GLU A 36 -8.57 24.31 3.57
CA GLU A 36 -7.92 23.95 2.32
C GLU A 36 -7.16 22.64 2.48
N THR A 37 -7.31 21.72 1.52
CA THR A 37 -6.57 20.46 1.50
C THR A 37 -5.17 20.69 0.96
N ILE A 38 -4.16 20.52 1.80
CA ILE A 38 -2.77 20.81 1.45
C ILE A 38 -1.95 19.54 1.18
N ALA A 39 -2.39 18.39 1.69
CA ALA A 39 -1.68 17.13 1.51
C ALA A 39 -2.60 15.91 1.60
N GLU A 40 -2.14 14.82 0.98
CA GLU A 40 -2.76 13.50 1.04
C GLU A 40 -1.73 12.50 1.58
N ILE A 41 -2.14 11.70 2.57
CA ILE A 41 -1.34 10.60 3.11
C ILE A 41 -2.07 9.29 2.80
N ARG A 42 -1.38 8.40 2.09
CA ARG A 42 -1.88 7.08 1.69
C ARG A 42 -0.79 6.03 1.82
N SER A 43 -1.18 4.75 1.86
CA SER A 43 -0.22 3.66 1.88
C SER A 43 0.51 3.55 0.54
N SER A 44 1.84 3.32 0.59
CA SER A 44 2.64 3.02 -0.61
C SER A 44 2.53 1.56 -1.04
N LYS A 45 2.13 0.67 -0.11
CA LYS A 45 1.88 -0.74 -0.42
C LYS A 45 0.53 -0.86 -1.10
N ARG A 46 0.55 -1.12 -2.41
CA ARG A 46 -0.62 -1.64 -3.11
C ARG A 46 -1.00 -2.97 -2.46
N LEU A 47 -2.27 -3.14 -2.11
CA LEU A 47 -2.79 -4.48 -1.81
C LEU A 47 -2.48 -5.36 -3.02
N VAL A 48 -1.77 -6.46 -2.80
CA VAL A 48 -1.53 -7.43 -3.86
C VAL A 48 -2.88 -8.02 -4.25
N GLU A 49 -3.12 -8.14 -5.55
CA GLU A 49 -4.39 -8.66 -6.03
C GLU A 49 -4.53 -10.13 -5.58
N PRO A 50 -5.75 -10.59 -5.21
CA PRO A 50 -5.98 -11.99 -4.90
C PRO A 50 -5.45 -12.90 -6.03
N GLY A 51 -4.60 -13.86 -5.68
CA GLY A 51 -3.98 -14.79 -6.63
C GLY A 51 -2.64 -14.32 -7.22
N GLU A 52 -2.17 -13.10 -6.94
CA GLU A 52 -0.86 -12.61 -7.42
C GLU A 52 0.30 -13.50 -6.94
N ALA A 53 0.23 -14.00 -5.70
CA ALA A 53 1.22 -14.94 -5.15
C ALA A 53 1.27 -16.26 -5.94
N VAL A 54 0.10 -16.82 -6.28
CA VAL A 54 -0.02 -18.06 -7.06
C VAL A 54 0.52 -17.86 -8.47
N GLN A 55 0.15 -16.76 -9.14
CA GLN A 55 0.67 -16.42 -10.46
C GLN A 55 2.20 -16.28 -10.46
N LYS A 56 2.76 -15.63 -9.43
CA LYS A 56 4.21 -15.50 -9.27
C LYS A 56 4.88 -16.86 -9.11
N LEU A 57 4.27 -17.77 -8.36
CA LEU A 57 4.77 -19.13 -8.15
C LEU A 57 4.73 -19.96 -9.44
N ILE A 58 3.66 -19.87 -10.22
CA ILE A 58 3.55 -20.53 -11.53
C ILE A 58 4.65 -20.03 -12.48
N ARG A 59 4.85 -18.71 -12.57
CA ARG A 59 5.91 -18.11 -13.40
C ARG A 59 7.31 -18.56 -12.98
N LEU A 60 7.56 -18.63 -11.67
CA LEU A 60 8.85 -19.12 -11.15
C LEU A 60 9.07 -20.59 -11.50
N ARG A 61 8.04 -21.44 -11.36
CA ARG A 61 8.10 -22.85 -11.75
C ARG A 61 8.45 -23.01 -13.23
N GLN A 62 7.79 -22.25 -14.11
CA GLN A 62 8.08 -22.25 -15.54
C GLN A 62 9.52 -21.81 -15.83
N LYS A 63 9.98 -20.74 -15.18
CA LYS A 63 11.34 -20.23 -15.36
C LYS A 63 12.40 -21.26 -14.95
N VAL A 64 12.22 -21.91 -13.81
CA VAL A 64 13.14 -22.96 -13.33
C VAL A 64 13.12 -24.18 -14.25
N TYR A 65 11.94 -24.62 -14.70
CA TYR A 65 11.82 -25.73 -15.66
C TYR A 65 12.56 -25.44 -16.97
N LEU A 66 12.41 -24.23 -17.52
CA LEU A 66 13.12 -23.81 -18.73
C LEU A 66 14.63 -23.70 -18.53
N TYR A 67 15.09 -23.27 -17.35
CA TYR A 67 16.51 -23.16 -17.04
C TYR A 67 17.20 -24.52 -16.85
N GLY A 68 16.46 -25.52 -16.34
CA GLY A 68 16.94 -26.90 -16.24
C GLY A 68 17.11 -27.56 -17.62
N LYS A 69 16.21 -27.26 -18.56
CA LYS A 69 16.20 -27.87 -19.91
C LYS A 69 17.30 -27.34 -20.86
N GLY A 70 18.00 -26.28 -20.49
CA GLY A 70 19.12 -25.71 -21.25
C GLY A 70 20.51 -26.14 -20.75
N ASN A 71 20.58 -26.98 -19.72
CA ASN A 71 21.83 -27.52 -19.16
C ASN A 71 21.95 -29.06 -19.32
N GLU A 72 21.09 -29.66 -20.16
CA GLU A 72 21.23 -31.03 -20.69
C GLU A 72 21.69 -30.97 -22.14
#